data_AF-A0A2P5HRG9-F1
#
_entry.id   AF-A0A2P5HRG9-F1
#
_cell.length_a   1.000
_cell.length_b   1.000
_cell.length_c   1.000
_cell.angle_alpha   90.00
_cell.angle_beta   90.00
_cell.angle_gamma   90.00
#
_symmetry.space_group_name_H-M   'P 1'
#
loop_
_entity.id
_entity.type
_entity.pdbx_description
1 polymer ?
#
loop_
_entity_poly.entity_id
_entity_poly.type
_entity_poly.pdbx_seq_one_letter_code
_entity_poly.pdbx_strand_id
1 'polypeptide(L)'
;MEITQKKIGTDKVEAVNYDSRSERIDEKTGTAQDRADMSRMGKVQELRPTDNFRAPTTGGQYHWISEFSPKKHQKFLSYIMGWLCVLGWQGGCASSSFLAGTLIQGLIALNHPDTYVPEGWHGTLLTIGVAAFAVFFNTFLARHLPTIESGLLVIHLGAFVGILATLWALSPEIADVTIFTQFYDGGGWNSFGISTLAGITSGIIPMLGADAAAHMSEELQLAGSNLDDVLASPTGYPYMVLFYNSTKSAASATIMSVFILLMLISSNLSIVATASRQLFAFARDEGLPFSTWFARVSRNALPMNAIIVTFITSALLSLINIGSATALNSITSLSTNALLSSYICSIGCMIWRRWTGAPLLPSHFSLGCWGLALNISSVAFLIFAFIFSFFPMSPTPDATVMNWNILIYGVVVVFSITYYFLQGRFFYVGPVQYVRKLD
;
A
#
# COMPACT_ATOMS: atom_id res chain seq x y z
N MET A 1 29.12 -74.10 4.88
CA MET A 1 27.91 -74.15 4.03
C MET A 1 26.91 -73.22 4.69
N GLU A 2 26.63 -72.08 4.07
CA GLU A 2 25.93 -70.95 4.69
C GLU A 2 24.41 -71.01 4.48
N ILE A 3 23.65 -70.40 5.40
CA ILE A 3 22.33 -69.82 5.10
C ILE A 3 22.23 -68.43 5.77
N THR A 4 22.16 -67.42 4.89
CA THR A 4 21.40 -66.15 4.90
C THR A 4 20.34 -65.92 6.01
N GLN A 5 19.91 -64.71 6.39
CA GLN A 5 20.09 -63.32 5.90
C GLN A 5 20.62 -62.43 7.07
N LYS A 6 20.54 -61.08 7.18
CA LYS A 6 19.91 -59.99 6.41
C LYS A 6 20.49 -58.60 6.78
N LYS A 7 20.47 -57.64 5.85
CA LYS A 7 20.35 -56.19 6.15
C LYS A 7 19.76 -55.44 4.93
N ILE A 8 19.18 -54.27 5.16
CA ILE A 8 18.41 -53.50 4.15
C ILE A 8 19.31 -52.41 3.54
N GLY A 9 19.19 -52.17 2.23
CA GLY A 9 19.98 -51.20 1.47
C GLY A 9 19.32 -49.83 1.32
N THR A 10 20.12 -48.86 0.87
CA THR A 10 19.70 -47.50 0.48
C THR A 10 19.64 -47.39 -1.04
N ASP A 11 18.47 -47.04 -1.58
CA ASP A 11 18.32 -46.81 -3.03
C ASP A 11 18.84 -45.44 -3.48
N LYS A 12 19.12 -45.36 -4.79
CA LYS A 12 19.84 -44.26 -5.43
C LYS A 12 18.91 -43.11 -5.81
N VAL A 13 19.43 -41.88 -5.78
CA VAL A 13 18.84 -40.74 -6.51
C VAL A 13 19.58 -40.60 -7.83
N GLU A 14 18.86 -40.61 -8.94
CA GLU A 14 19.44 -40.43 -10.28
C GLU A 14 19.77 -38.96 -10.55
N ALA A 15 20.91 -38.71 -11.19
CA ALA A 15 21.37 -37.36 -11.53
C ALA A 15 20.70 -36.87 -12.83
N VAL A 16 19.65 -36.05 -12.72
CA VAL A 16 19.04 -35.40 -13.88
C VAL A 16 19.97 -34.30 -14.39
N ASN A 17 20.63 -34.56 -15.52
CA ASN A 17 21.61 -33.66 -16.12
C ASN A 17 20.92 -32.51 -16.86
N TYR A 18 20.81 -31.34 -16.23
CA TYR A 18 20.25 -30.13 -16.85
C TYR A 18 21.35 -29.29 -17.52
N ASP A 19 21.11 -28.89 -18.78
CA ASP A 19 22.03 -28.08 -19.58
C ASP A 19 22.33 -26.72 -18.93
N SER A 20 23.61 -26.43 -18.70
CA SER A 20 24.10 -25.27 -17.96
C SER A 20 24.15 -23.97 -18.79
N ARG A 21 23.34 -23.89 -19.86
CA ARG A 21 23.42 -22.83 -20.90
C ARG A 21 22.21 -21.89 -20.96
N SER A 22 21.18 -22.10 -20.15
CA SER A 22 20.01 -21.22 -20.12
C SER A 22 20.21 -19.99 -19.23
N GLU A 23 20.96 -19.00 -19.71
CA GLU A 23 21.18 -17.69 -19.04
C GLU A 23 19.92 -16.80 -18.93
N ARG A 24 18.71 -17.36 -19.09
CA ARG A 24 17.46 -16.62 -18.87
C ARG A 24 17.18 -16.50 -17.38
N ILE A 25 17.59 -15.36 -16.82
CA ILE A 25 17.16 -14.87 -15.51
C ILE A 25 15.64 -14.72 -15.51
N ASP A 26 14.95 -15.59 -14.77
CA ASP A 26 13.59 -15.31 -14.32
C ASP A 26 13.67 -14.50 -13.03
N GLU A 27 13.30 -13.21 -13.11
CA GLU A 27 13.31 -12.28 -11.97
C GLU A 27 12.47 -12.77 -10.78
N LYS A 28 11.52 -13.69 -10.99
CA LYS A 28 10.69 -14.27 -9.91
C LYS A 28 11.38 -15.40 -9.14
N THR A 29 12.36 -16.10 -9.73
CA THR A 29 12.93 -17.33 -9.15
C THR A 29 14.45 -17.35 -9.02
N GLY A 30 15.15 -16.33 -9.54
CA GLY A 30 16.60 -16.17 -9.41
C GLY A 30 17.41 -17.14 -10.28
N THR A 31 18.71 -17.22 -10.03
CA THR A 31 19.61 -18.19 -10.65
C THR A 31 19.51 -19.57 -9.96
N ALA A 32 20.11 -20.60 -10.57
CA ALA A 32 20.25 -21.90 -9.93
C ALA A 32 21.14 -21.82 -8.66
N GLN A 33 22.10 -20.90 -8.63
CA GLN A 33 22.96 -20.60 -7.49
C GLN A 33 22.11 -20.07 -6.31
N ASP A 34 21.30 -19.04 -6.56
CA ASP A 34 20.45 -18.41 -5.53
C ASP A 34 19.49 -19.41 -4.89
N ARG A 35 18.92 -20.33 -5.69
CA ARG A 35 18.05 -21.41 -5.19
C ARG A 35 18.80 -22.44 -4.35
N ALA A 36 20.05 -22.77 -4.72
CA ALA A 36 20.89 -23.66 -3.92
C ALA A 36 21.28 -23.01 -2.58
N ASP A 37 21.64 -21.73 -2.58
CA ASP A 37 22.01 -21.02 -1.36
C ASP A 37 20.79 -20.73 -0.46
N MET A 38 19.62 -20.41 -1.03
CA MET A 38 18.35 -20.39 -0.27
C MET A 38 18.02 -21.75 0.38
N SER A 39 18.39 -22.88 -0.23
CA SER A 39 18.21 -24.20 0.38
C SER A 39 19.22 -24.52 1.49
N ARG A 40 20.37 -23.82 1.51
CA ARG A 40 21.42 -23.93 2.53
C ARG A 40 21.22 -23.00 3.73
N MET A 41 20.54 -21.87 3.55
CA MET A 41 20.39 -20.81 4.56
C MET A 41 19.40 -21.17 5.70
N GLY A 42 19.74 -22.21 6.47
CA GLY A 42 19.10 -22.51 7.75
C GLY A 42 19.25 -21.40 8.80
N LYS A 43 20.22 -20.49 8.61
CA LYS A 43 20.31 -19.14 9.22
C LYS A 43 21.41 -18.31 8.56
N VAL A 44 21.24 -16.98 8.62
CA VAL A 44 22.18 -15.90 8.22
C VAL A 44 22.62 -15.91 6.74
N GLN A 45 22.49 -14.75 6.09
CA GLN A 45 22.96 -14.52 4.72
C GLN A 45 24.30 -13.77 4.77
N GLU A 46 25.40 -14.47 4.49
CA GLU A 46 26.69 -13.84 4.16
C GLU A 46 26.72 -13.53 2.66
N LEU A 47 26.72 -12.24 2.32
CA LEU A 47 26.96 -11.76 0.96
C LEU A 47 28.48 -11.64 0.75
N ARG A 48 28.98 -12.06 -0.41
CA ARG A 48 30.42 -11.99 -0.70
C ARG A 48 30.80 -10.57 -1.09
N PRO A 49 32.06 -10.13 -0.90
CA PRO A 49 32.51 -8.78 -1.29
C PRO A 49 32.35 -8.43 -2.79
N THR A 50 32.04 -9.40 -3.65
CA THR A 50 31.75 -9.25 -5.08
C THR A 50 30.28 -9.01 -5.40
N ASP A 51 29.37 -9.26 -4.45
CA ASP A 51 27.93 -9.27 -4.68
C ASP A 51 27.39 -7.83 -4.57
N ASN A 52 27.62 -7.06 -5.65
CA ASN A 52 27.18 -5.67 -5.78
C ASN A 52 25.75 -5.49 -5.30
N PHE A 53 25.55 -4.64 -4.28
CA PHE A 53 24.23 -4.31 -3.74
C PHE A 53 23.32 -3.76 -4.84
N ARG A 54 22.37 -4.58 -5.29
CA ARG A 54 21.33 -4.18 -6.24
C ARG A 54 20.11 -3.72 -5.47
N ALA A 55 19.78 -2.44 -5.62
CA ALA A 55 18.45 -1.94 -5.33
C ALA A 55 17.60 -1.99 -6.62
N PRO A 56 16.26 -2.14 -6.55
CA PRO A 56 15.42 -2.14 -5.34
C PRO A 56 15.59 -3.37 -4.45
N THR A 57 15.20 -3.25 -3.18
CA THR A 57 15.26 -4.36 -2.20
C THR A 57 13.91 -4.55 -1.51
N THR A 58 13.68 -5.74 -0.95
CA THR A 58 12.40 -6.15 -0.34
C THR A 58 12.00 -5.41 0.94
N GLY A 59 12.88 -4.58 1.53
CA GLY A 59 12.57 -3.74 2.69
C GLY A 59 12.08 -2.32 2.35
N GLY A 60 12.02 -1.94 1.07
CA GLY A 60 11.47 -0.65 0.64
C GLY A 60 12.12 0.58 1.32
N GLN A 61 11.30 1.52 1.78
CA GLN A 61 11.73 2.84 2.24
C GLN A 61 12.67 2.80 3.46
N TYR A 62 12.42 1.96 4.49
CA TYR A 62 13.28 1.95 5.68
C TYR A 62 14.71 1.46 5.38
N HIS A 63 14.88 0.59 4.39
CA HIS A 63 16.20 0.15 3.93
C HIS A 63 16.93 1.28 3.19
N TRP A 64 16.27 2.01 2.29
CA TRP A 64 16.85 3.21 1.65
C TRP A 64 17.28 4.27 2.67
N ILE A 65 16.48 4.48 3.72
CA ILE A 65 16.83 5.36 4.84
C ILE A 65 18.05 4.80 5.60
N SER A 66 18.12 3.48 5.82
CA SER A 66 19.28 2.83 6.45
C SER A 66 20.56 2.93 5.61
N GLU A 67 20.46 3.00 4.28
CA GLU A 67 21.61 3.27 3.40
C GLU A 67 22.00 4.74 3.45
N PHE A 68 21.10 5.64 3.07
CA PHE A 68 21.48 7.02 2.78
C PHE A 68 21.73 7.88 4.03
N SER A 69 21.25 7.49 5.21
CA SER A 69 21.38 8.27 6.44
C SER A 69 22.83 8.36 6.99
N PRO A 70 23.11 9.35 7.86
CA PRO A 70 24.39 9.41 8.58
C PRO A 70 24.53 8.22 9.54
N LYS A 71 25.71 7.58 9.60
CA LYS A 71 26.00 6.42 10.48
C LYS A 71 25.50 6.57 11.93
N LYS A 72 25.59 7.79 12.50
CA LYS A 72 25.11 8.09 13.87
C LYS A 72 23.59 8.00 14.04
N HIS A 73 22.82 8.26 12.98
CA HIS A 73 21.35 8.30 12.99
C HIS A 73 20.70 7.11 12.28
N GLN A 74 21.48 6.35 11.50
CA GLN A 74 21.06 5.18 10.72
C GLN A 74 20.11 4.24 11.47
N LYS A 75 20.55 3.76 12.64
CA LYS A 75 19.80 2.80 13.44
C LYS A 75 18.48 3.38 13.97
N PHE A 76 18.44 4.67 14.29
CA PHE A 76 17.24 5.35 14.79
C PHE A 76 16.23 5.65 13.68
N LEU A 77 16.67 6.31 12.60
CA LEU A 77 15.80 6.73 11.49
C LEU A 77 15.18 5.55 10.76
N SER A 78 15.97 4.51 10.45
CA SER A 78 15.43 3.32 9.78
C SER A 78 14.50 2.49 10.67
N TYR A 79 14.60 2.60 12.01
CA TYR A 79 13.71 1.88 12.92
C TYR A 79 12.32 2.53 13.04
N ILE A 80 12.27 3.84 13.27
CA ILE A 80 11.00 4.60 13.32
C ILE A 80 10.27 4.47 11.98
N MET A 81 11.01 4.61 10.88
CA MET A 81 10.44 4.52 9.53
C MET A 81 10.07 3.08 9.17
N GLY A 82 10.74 2.07 9.71
CA GLY A 82 10.32 0.67 9.62
C GLY A 82 8.97 0.42 10.30
N TRP A 83 8.79 0.93 11.52
CA TRP A 83 7.50 0.86 12.24
C TRP A 83 6.37 1.60 11.52
N LEU A 84 6.61 2.85 11.07
CA LEU A 84 5.65 3.62 10.30
C LEU A 84 5.28 2.89 8.99
N CYS A 85 6.26 2.36 8.25
CA CYS A 85 5.98 1.57 7.05
C CYS A 85 5.13 0.35 7.37
N VAL A 86 5.51 -0.49 8.35
CA VAL A 86 4.80 -1.75 8.64
C VAL A 86 3.35 -1.48 9.06
N LEU A 87 3.11 -0.52 9.95
CA LEU A 87 1.76 -0.20 10.42
C LEU A 87 0.93 0.56 9.38
N GLY A 88 1.54 1.48 8.63
CA GLY A 88 0.91 2.15 7.49
C GLY A 88 0.48 1.17 6.40
N TRP A 89 1.30 0.16 6.07
CA TRP A 89 0.93 -0.90 5.14
C TRP A 89 -0.16 -1.85 5.68
N GLN A 90 -0.26 -2.07 7.00
CA GLN A 90 -1.41 -2.80 7.57
C GLN A 90 -2.70 -1.95 7.47
N GLY A 91 -2.61 -0.65 7.75
CA GLY A 91 -3.71 0.31 7.55
C GLY A 91 -4.17 0.38 6.10
N GLY A 92 -3.24 0.34 5.14
CA GLY A 92 -3.53 0.26 3.70
C GLY A 92 -4.20 -1.06 3.28
N CYS A 93 -3.85 -2.20 3.87
CA CYS A 93 -4.57 -3.46 3.64
C CYS A 93 -6.03 -3.39 4.13
N ALA A 94 -6.23 -2.81 5.32
CA ALA A 94 -7.57 -2.58 5.87
C ALA A 94 -8.35 -1.61 4.98
N SER A 95 -7.74 -0.51 4.54
CA SER A 95 -8.32 0.49 3.63
C SER A 95 -8.77 -0.13 2.30
N SER A 96 -7.84 -0.75 1.57
CA SER A 96 -8.12 -1.33 0.25
C SER A 96 -9.15 -2.47 0.31
N SER A 97 -9.12 -3.28 1.38
CA SER A 97 -10.16 -4.30 1.63
C SER A 97 -11.51 -3.68 1.98
N PHE A 98 -11.52 -2.61 2.78
CA PHE A 98 -12.73 -1.91 3.22
C PHE A 98 -13.43 -1.26 2.05
N LEU A 99 -12.71 -0.45 1.28
CA LEU A 99 -13.21 0.24 0.09
C LEU A 99 -13.79 -0.74 -0.95
N ALA A 100 -13.14 -1.88 -1.17
CA ALA A 100 -13.69 -2.92 -2.05
C ALA A 100 -14.96 -3.59 -1.45
N GLY A 101 -14.99 -3.82 -0.13
CA GLY A 101 -16.14 -4.36 0.58
C GLY A 101 -17.36 -3.43 0.58
N THR A 102 -17.16 -2.14 0.86
CA THR A 102 -18.23 -1.12 0.82
C THR A 102 -18.64 -0.77 -0.61
N LEU A 103 -17.77 -0.88 -1.61
CA LEU A 103 -18.17 -0.76 -3.02
C LEU A 103 -19.14 -1.89 -3.41
N ILE A 104 -18.89 -3.13 -2.99
CA ILE A 104 -19.85 -4.24 -3.15
C ILE A 104 -21.18 -3.90 -2.44
N GLN A 105 -21.14 -3.30 -1.25
CA GLN A 105 -22.34 -2.84 -0.54
C GLN A 105 -23.11 -1.76 -1.30
N GLY A 106 -22.42 -0.77 -1.86
CA GLY A 106 -23.01 0.30 -2.68
C GLY A 106 -23.65 -0.22 -3.97
N LEU A 107 -23.07 -1.26 -4.58
CA LEU A 107 -23.68 -1.98 -5.71
C LEU A 107 -24.96 -2.72 -5.33
N ILE A 108 -25.03 -3.31 -4.13
CA ILE A 108 -26.27 -3.95 -3.64
C ILE A 108 -27.35 -2.87 -3.44
N ALA A 109 -27.01 -1.75 -2.79
CA ALA A 109 -27.93 -0.63 -2.61
C ALA A 109 -28.43 -0.02 -3.94
N LEU A 110 -27.56 0.10 -4.95
CA LEU A 110 -27.88 0.60 -6.29
C LEU A 110 -28.90 -0.27 -7.04
N ASN A 111 -28.88 -1.59 -6.82
CA ASN A 111 -29.76 -2.54 -7.51
C ASN A 111 -31.01 -2.93 -6.70
N HIS A 112 -31.01 -2.68 -5.38
CA HIS A 112 -32.09 -3.06 -4.47
C HIS A 112 -32.54 -1.90 -3.54
N PRO A 113 -32.76 -0.67 -4.05
CA PRO A 113 -32.99 0.52 -3.22
C PRO A 113 -34.20 0.40 -2.28
N ASP A 114 -35.27 -0.28 -2.71
CA ASP A 114 -36.50 -0.43 -1.93
C ASP A 114 -36.45 -1.56 -0.87
N THR A 115 -35.37 -2.36 -0.84
CA THR A 115 -35.31 -3.61 -0.04
C THR A 115 -34.00 -3.84 0.71
N TYR A 116 -32.92 -3.17 0.34
CA TYR A 116 -31.62 -3.27 1.03
C TYR A 116 -31.31 -2.02 1.85
N VAL A 117 -31.15 -2.19 3.16
CA VAL A 117 -30.68 -1.13 4.08
C VAL A 117 -29.19 -1.32 4.33
N PRO A 118 -28.33 -0.33 3.97
CA PRO A 118 -26.92 -0.37 4.31
C PRO A 118 -26.71 -0.28 5.83
N GLU A 119 -25.89 -1.17 6.38
CA GLU A 119 -25.47 -1.14 7.79
C GLU A 119 -23.97 -1.38 7.90
N GLY A 120 -23.32 -0.87 8.94
CA GLY A 120 -21.86 -0.94 9.10
C GLY A 120 -21.30 -2.37 9.19
N TRP A 121 -22.07 -3.31 9.73
CA TRP A 121 -21.67 -4.72 9.82
C TRP A 121 -21.75 -5.45 8.47
N HIS A 122 -22.67 -5.07 7.56
CA HIS A 122 -22.71 -5.59 6.20
C HIS A 122 -21.38 -5.29 5.47
N GLY A 123 -20.95 -4.02 5.47
CA GLY A 123 -19.67 -3.61 4.89
C GLY A 123 -18.47 -4.26 5.58
N THR A 124 -18.54 -4.45 6.90
CA THR A 124 -17.52 -5.17 7.68
C THR A 124 -17.35 -6.63 7.22
N LEU A 125 -18.44 -7.38 7.04
CA LEU A 125 -18.37 -8.77 6.58
C LEU A 125 -17.85 -8.86 5.13
N LEU A 126 -18.26 -7.95 4.25
CA LEU A 126 -17.76 -7.87 2.88
C LEU A 126 -16.26 -7.54 2.86
N THR A 127 -15.80 -6.64 3.73
CA THR A 127 -14.37 -6.31 3.94
C THR A 127 -13.55 -7.54 4.34
N ILE A 128 -14.04 -8.32 5.32
CA ILE A 128 -13.40 -9.56 5.78
C ILE A 128 -13.36 -10.60 4.64
N GLY A 129 -14.43 -10.71 3.85
CA GLY A 129 -14.49 -11.58 2.68
C GLY A 129 -13.45 -11.21 1.61
N VAL A 130 -13.32 -9.92 1.28
CA VAL A 130 -12.30 -9.41 0.34
C VAL A 130 -10.88 -9.64 0.87
N ALA A 131 -10.62 -9.38 2.16
CA ALA A 131 -9.32 -9.65 2.78
C ALA A 131 -8.98 -11.15 2.77
N ALA A 132 -9.95 -12.03 3.03
CA ALA A 132 -9.77 -13.48 2.97
C ALA A 132 -9.48 -13.97 1.54
N PHE A 133 -10.15 -13.40 0.53
CA PHE A 133 -9.84 -13.66 -0.88
C PHE A 133 -8.41 -13.24 -1.25
N ALA A 134 -7.98 -12.04 -0.82
CA ALA A 134 -6.63 -11.54 -1.09
C ALA A 134 -5.54 -12.42 -0.45
N VAL A 135 -5.82 -13.01 0.71
CA VAL A 135 -4.93 -13.96 1.43
C VAL A 135 -4.88 -15.32 0.75
N PHE A 136 -6.02 -15.86 0.34
CA PHE A 136 -6.10 -17.09 -0.46
C PHE A 136 -5.31 -16.93 -1.77
N PHE A 137 -5.54 -15.83 -2.49
CA PHE A 137 -4.85 -15.52 -3.73
C PHE A 137 -3.33 -15.41 -3.52
N ASN A 138 -2.88 -14.65 -2.50
CA ASN A 138 -1.45 -14.52 -2.20
C ASN A 138 -0.80 -15.82 -1.71
N THR A 139 -1.57 -16.77 -1.19
CA THR A 139 -1.08 -18.08 -0.75
C THR A 139 -0.91 -19.07 -1.92
N PHE A 140 -1.85 -19.09 -2.87
CA PHE A 140 -1.93 -20.16 -3.88
C PHE A 140 -1.70 -19.68 -5.33
N LEU A 141 -2.07 -18.43 -5.65
CA LEU A 141 -2.05 -17.86 -6.99
C LEU A 141 -0.96 -16.80 -7.24
N ALA A 142 -0.26 -16.32 -6.21
CA ALA A 142 0.73 -15.21 -6.31
C ALA A 142 1.73 -15.27 -7.49
N ARG A 143 2.14 -16.47 -7.93
CA ARG A 143 2.98 -16.67 -9.14
C ARG A 143 2.38 -16.08 -10.42
N HIS A 144 1.05 -16.07 -10.52
CA HIS A 144 0.25 -15.54 -11.64
C HIS A 144 -0.06 -14.05 -11.50
N LEU A 145 0.25 -13.40 -10.37
CA LEU A 145 -0.13 -12.00 -10.09
C LEU A 145 0.28 -11.05 -11.24
N PRO A 146 1.53 -11.04 -11.76
CA PRO A 146 1.89 -10.16 -12.88
C PRO A 146 1.19 -10.47 -14.21
N THR A 147 0.75 -11.70 -14.44
CA THR A 147 -0.05 -12.05 -15.64
C THR A 147 -1.46 -11.48 -15.52
N ILE A 148 -2.02 -11.49 -14.31
CA ILE A 148 -3.32 -10.93 -13.98
C ILE A 148 -3.25 -9.40 -13.99
N GLU A 149 -2.24 -8.78 -13.38
CA GLU A 149 -1.98 -7.33 -13.46
C GLU A 149 -1.83 -6.87 -14.93
N SER A 150 -1.12 -7.63 -15.77
CA SER A 150 -0.97 -7.33 -17.21
C SER A 150 -2.31 -7.39 -17.96
N GLY A 151 -3.15 -8.39 -17.71
CA GLY A 151 -4.49 -8.48 -18.30
C GLY A 151 -5.43 -7.39 -17.81
N LEU A 152 -5.33 -7.04 -16.52
CA LEU A 152 -6.12 -5.99 -15.89
C LEU A 152 -5.74 -4.59 -16.37
N LEU A 153 -4.48 -4.35 -16.74
CA LEU A 153 -4.07 -3.10 -17.41
C LEU A 153 -4.81 -2.91 -18.76
N VAL A 154 -4.97 -3.98 -19.54
CA VAL A 154 -5.74 -3.93 -20.80
C VAL A 154 -7.23 -3.66 -20.52
N ILE A 155 -7.79 -4.31 -19.50
CA ILE A 155 -9.18 -4.06 -19.05
C ILE A 155 -9.34 -2.63 -18.54
N HIS A 156 -8.36 -2.08 -17.81
CA HIS A 156 -8.37 -0.71 -17.29
C HIS A 156 -8.41 0.32 -18.41
N LEU A 157 -7.54 0.19 -19.41
CA LEU A 157 -7.50 1.09 -20.56
C LEU A 157 -8.79 1.01 -21.40
N GLY A 158 -9.32 -0.21 -21.61
CA GLY A 158 -10.60 -0.41 -22.30
C GLY A 158 -11.79 0.15 -21.52
N ALA A 159 -11.84 -0.07 -20.20
CA ALA A 159 -12.89 0.44 -19.34
C ALA A 159 -12.84 1.97 -19.20
N PHE A 160 -11.65 2.58 -19.14
CA PHE A 160 -11.49 4.04 -19.16
C PHE A 160 -12.12 4.65 -20.42
N VAL A 161 -11.77 4.15 -21.61
CA VAL A 161 -12.33 4.63 -22.88
C VAL A 161 -13.83 4.35 -22.96
N GLY A 162 -14.29 3.17 -22.53
CA GLY A 162 -15.71 2.82 -22.53
C GLY A 162 -16.57 3.66 -21.59
N ILE A 163 -16.09 3.92 -20.37
CA ILE A 163 -16.76 4.79 -19.39
C ILE A 163 -16.76 6.23 -19.90
N LEU A 164 -15.63 6.74 -20.39
CA LEU A 164 -15.52 8.11 -20.92
C LEU A 164 -16.45 8.32 -22.13
N ALA A 165 -16.48 7.39 -23.09
CA ALA A 165 -17.38 7.46 -24.24
C ALA A 165 -18.87 7.36 -23.84
N THR A 166 -19.19 6.52 -22.83
CA THR A 166 -20.55 6.39 -22.31
C THR A 166 -21.01 7.68 -21.63
N LEU A 167 -20.14 8.30 -20.81
CA LEU A 167 -20.43 9.58 -20.16
C LEU A 167 -20.52 10.72 -21.18
N TRP A 168 -19.63 10.75 -22.17
CA TRP A 168 -19.68 11.76 -23.24
C TRP A 168 -20.96 11.67 -24.08
N ALA A 169 -21.44 10.47 -24.37
CA ALA A 169 -22.62 10.26 -25.22
C ALA A 169 -23.97 10.38 -24.49
N LEU A 170 -24.02 10.24 -23.16
CA LEU A 170 -25.27 10.16 -22.39
C LEU A 170 -25.42 11.18 -21.26
N SER A 171 -24.34 11.86 -20.83
CA SER A 171 -24.48 12.94 -19.84
C SER A 171 -25.14 14.17 -20.50
N PRO A 172 -26.00 14.91 -19.77
CA PRO A 172 -26.62 16.12 -20.32
C PRO A 172 -25.55 17.18 -20.65
N GLU A 173 -25.69 17.85 -21.79
CA GLU A 173 -24.80 18.95 -22.19
C GLU A 173 -25.01 20.17 -21.26
N ILE A 174 -24.03 20.43 -20.39
CA ILE A 174 -23.96 21.68 -19.61
C ILE A 174 -23.15 22.68 -20.44
N ALA A 175 -23.85 23.43 -21.30
CA ALA A 175 -23.26 24.42 -22.20
C ALA A 175 -22.92 25.75 -21.48
N ASP A 176 -22.23 25.67 -20.33
CA ASP A 176 -21.89 26.83 -19.49
C ASP A 176 -20.40 26.81 -19.07
N VAL A 177 -19.76 27.98 -19.15
CA VAL A 177 -18.37 28.23 -18.76
C VAL A 177 -18.20 28.25 -17.23
N THR A 178 -19.30 28.31 -16.47
CA THR A 178 -19.29 28.17 -15.00
C THR A 178 -18.55 26.91 -14.52
N ILE A 179 -18.58 25.80 -15.26
CA ILE A 179 -17.88 24.55 -14.87
C ILE A 179 -16.35 24.70 -14.80
N PHE A 180 -15.78 25.74 -15.42
CA PHE A 180 -14.35 26.06 -15.38
C PHE A 180 -14.02 27.32 -14.56
N THR A 181 -15.03 28.00 -14.00
CA THR A 181 -14.88 29.35 -13.41
C THR A 181 -15.56 29.53 -12.05
N GLN A 182 -16.50 28.65 -11.67
CA GLN A 182 -16.99 28.56 -10.30
C GLN A 182 -16.03 27.74 -9.44
N PHE A 183 -15.74 28.26 -8.25
CA PHE A 183 -15.01 27.57 -7.21
C PHE A 183 -15.97 27.35 -6.03
N TYR A 184 -16.02 26.13 -5.50
CA TYR A 184 -16.90 25.77 -4.40
C TYR A 184 -16.09 25.52 -3.12
N ASP A 185 -16.46 26.21 -2.03
CA ASP A 185 -15.87 26.02 -0.70
C ASP A 185 -16.71 24.98 0.08
N GLY A 186 -16.63 23.72 -0.35
CA GLY A 186 -17.37 22.62 0.26
C GLY A 186 -16.96 22.30 1.70
N GLY A 187 -15.89 22.91 2.20
CA GLY A 187 -15.49 22.85 3.61
C GLY A 187 -16.08 23.97 4.47
N GLY A 188 -16.61 25.05 3.87
CA GLY A 188 -17.07 26.23 4.60
C GLY A 188 -15.94 27.07 5.22
N TRP A 189 -14.74 27.05 4.63
CA TRP A 189 -13.55 27.78 5.12
C TRP A 189 -13.67 29.30 5.00
N ASN A 190 -14.66 29.80 4.26
CA ASN A 190 -14.83 31.21 3.89
C ASN A 190 -13.61 31.77 3.14
N SER A 191 -12.85 30.88 2.46
CA SER A 191 -11.61 31.22 1.76
C SER A 191 -11.24 30.11 0.79
N PHE A 192 -11.41 30.37 -0.51
CA PHE A 192 -10.99 29.43 -1.56
C PHE A 192 -9.53 29.02 -1.42
N GLY A 193 -8.65 29.95 -0.99
CA GLY A 193 -7.26 29.65 -0.70
C GLY A 193 -7.12 28.53 0.34
N ILE A 194 -7.71 28.69 1.53
CA ILE A 194 -7.60 27.67 2.58
C ILE A 194 -8.32 26.37 2.18
N SER A 195 -9.48 26.46 1.53
CA SER A 195 -10.21 25.30 0.99
C SER A 195 -9.37 24.51 -0.02
N THR A 196 -8.61 25.17 -0.90
CA THR A 196 -7.65 24.51 -1.81
C THR A 196 -6.48 23.87 -1.06
N LEU A 197 -5.93 24.52 -0.03
CA LEU A 197 -4.82 23.95 0.75
C LEU A 197 -5.27 22.74 1.58
N ALA A 198 -6.50 22.71 2.11
CA ALA A 198 -7.08 21.54 2.77
C ALA A 198 -7.36 20.40 1.76
N GLY A 199 -8.04 20.74 0.65
CA GLY A 199 -8.41 19.79 -0.40
C GLY A 199 -7.25 19.17 -1.18
N ILE A 200 -6.04 19.75 -1.13
CA ILE A 200 -4.88 19.20 -1.84
C ILE A 200 -4.56 17.76 -1.42
N THR A 201 -4.89 17.37 -0.18
CA THR A 201 -4.75 16.01 0.34
C THR A 201 -5.47 15.00 -0.56
N SER A 202 -6.68 15.34 -1.02
CA SER A 202 -7.49 14.49 -1.90
C SER A 202 -6.85 14.31 -3.28
N GLY A 203 -6.20 15.34 -3.83
CA GLY A 203 -5.40 15.23 -5.06
C GLY A 203 -4.05 14.51 -4.89
N ILE A 204 -3.52 14.44 -3.66
CA ILE A 204 -2.26 13.75 -3.34
C ILE A 204 -2.46 12.23 -3.21
N ILE A 205 -3.57 11.78 -2.60
CA ILE A 205 -3.80 10.34 -2.35
C ILE A 205 -3.81 9.49 -3.64
N PRO A 206 -4.41 9.93 -4.77
CA PRO A 206 -4.30 9.25 -6.06
C PRO A 206 -2.87 9.06 -6.57
N MET A 207 -1.92 9.92 -6.16
CA MET A 207 -0.50 9.77 -6.50
C MET A 207 0.25 8.77 -5.61
N LEU A 208 -0.37 8.30 -4.51
CA LEU A 208 0.23 7.34 -3.58
C LEU A 208 -0.19 5.88 -3.83
N GLY A 209 -1.31 5.60 -4.50
CA GLY A 209 -1.67 4.25 -4.93
C GLY A 209 -3.16 3.93 -4.97
N ALA A 210 -3.51 2.75 -4.45
CA ALA A 210 -4.80 2.07 -4.67
C ALA A 210 -6.05 2.86 -4.26
N ASP A 211 -5.96 3.59 -3.14
CA ASP A 211 -7.11 4.23 -2.49
C ASP A 211 -7.67 5.44 -3.28
N ALA A 212 -6.98 5.82 -4.37
CA ALA A 212 -7.36 6.87 -5.33
C ALA A 212 -8.85 6.97 -5.62
N ALA A 213 -9.50 5.88 -6.00
CA ALA A 213 -10.87 5.89 -6.51
C ALA A 213 -11.93 6.16 -5.42
N ALA A 214 -11.59 5.96 -4.14
CA ALA A 214 -12.48 6.32 -3.04
C ALA A 214 -12.39 7.81 -2.71
N HIS A 215 -11.17 8.35 -2.59
CA HIS A 215 -10.98 9.77 -2.27
C HIS A 215 -11.37 10.70 -3.44
N MET A 216 -11.16 10.29 -4.70
CA MET A 216 -11.78 10.98 -5.85
C MET A 216 -13.32 10.91 -5.84
N SER A 217 -13.92 9.93 -5.16
CA SER A 217 -15.38 9.89 -4.98
C SER A 217 -15.86 10.86 -3.89
N GLU A 218 -15.05 11.14 -2.86
CA GLU A 218 -15.29 12.20 -1.89
C GLU A 218 -15.16 13.60 -2.54
N GLU A 219 -14.23 13.78 -3.50
CA GLU A 219 -14.14 14.99 -4.33
C GLU A 219 -15.38 15.19 -5.23
N LEU A 220 -15.82 14.13 -5.92
CA LEU A 220 -17.02 14.15 -6.77
C LEU A 220 -18.31 14.44 -5.98
N GLN A 221 -18.31 14.17 -4.67
CA GLN A 221 -19.35 14.59 -3.74
C GLN A 221 -19.46 16.12 -3.75
N LEU A 222 -18.36 16.80 -3.43
CA LEU A 222 -18.29 18.27 -3.27
C LEU A 222 -18.38 19.07 -4.58
N ALA A 223 -18.22 18.43 -5.74
CA ALA A 223 -18.19 19.10 -7.05
C ALA A 223 -19.53 19.11 -7.81
N GLY A 224 -20.58 18.47 -7.29
CA GLY A 224 -21.86 18.30 -7.99
C GLY A 224 -22.83 19.48 -7.86
N SER A 225 -23.51 19.86 -8.95
CA SER A 225 -24.63 20.84 -8.91
C SER A 225 -25.84 20.35 -8.09
N ASN A 226 -25.94 19.04 -7.91
CA ASN A 226 -26.92 18.35 -7.06
C ASN A 226 -26.18 17.66 -5.90
N LEU A 227 -25.36 18.43 -5.18
CA LEU A 227 -24.59 18.00 -4.00
C LEU A 227 -25.43 17.16 -3.02
N ASP A 228 -26.66 17.61 -2.72
CA ASP A 228 -27.55 16.97 -1.74
C ASP A 228 -28.02 15.57 -2.18
N ASP A 229 -28.39 15.39 -3.46
CA ASP A 229 -28.79 14.07 -4.01
C ASP A 229 -27.63 13.06 -3.97
N VAL A 230 -26.41 13.56 -4.11
CA VAL A 230 -25.18 12.78 -4.14
C VAL A 230 -24.72 12.41 -2.72
N LEU A 231 -24.81 13.35 -1.77
CA LEU A 231 -24.55 13.13 -0.34
C LEU A 231 -25.58 12.18 0.30
N ALA A 232 -26.86 12.32 -0.04
CA ALA A 232 -27.95 11.51 0.51
C ALA A 232 -28.04 10.09 -0.09
N SER A 233 -27.17 9.73 -1.04
CA SER A 233 -27.28 8.46 -1.75
C SER A 233 -26.94 7.25 -0.87
N PRO A 234 -27.81 6.23 -0.75
CA PRO A 234 -27.52 5.00 -0.01
C PRO A 234 -26.43 4.14 -0.66
N THR A 235 -25.91 4.54 -1.84
CA THR A 235 -24.75 3.89 -2.47
C THR A 235 -23.42 4.23 -1.78
N GLY A 236 -23.31 5.39 -1.13
CA GLY A 236 -22.07 5.91 -0.55
C GLY A 236 -20.97 6.31 -1.57
N TYR A 237 -21.21 6.20 -2.87
CA TYR A 237 -20.21 6.42 -3.91
C TYR A 237 -20.71 7.34 -5.03
N PRO A 238 -20.31 8.63 -5.05
CA PRO A 238 -20.78 9.62 -6.02
C PRO A 238 -20.61 9.26 -7.49
N TYR A 239 -19.57 8.50 -7.89
CA TYR A 239 -19.46 8.02 -9.27
C TYR A 239 -20.56 7.02 -9.65
N MET A 240 -21.10 6.23 -8.72
CA MET A 240 -22.25 5.36 -9.00
C MET A 240 -23.51 6.18 -9.29
N VAL A 241 -23.71 7.25 -8.50
CA VAL A 241 -24.80 8.22 -8.69
C VAL A 241 -24.65 8.95 -10.02
N LEU A 242 -23.42 9.37 -10.38
CA LEU A 242 -23.11 9.98 -11.67
C LEU A 242 -23.38 9.02 -12.83
N PHE A 243 -22.89 7.78 -12.77
CA PHE A 243 -23.12 6.78 -13.81
C PHE A 243 -24.62 6.47 -13.97
N TYR A 244 -25.36 6.38 -12.87
CA TYR A 244 -26.82 6.23 -12.90
C TYR A 244 -27.51 7.48 -13.48
N ASN A 245 -27.07 8.68 -13.11
CA ASN A 245 -27.67 9.92 -13.58
C ASN A 245 -27.40 10.22 -15.06
N SER A 246 -26.27 9.80 -15.62
CA SER A 246 -26.03 9.88 -17.07
C SER A 246 -26.71 8.75 -17.84
N THR A 247 -26.65 7.50 -17.37
CA THR A 247 -27.18 6.35 -18.13
C THR A 247 -28.68 6.06 -17.91
N LYS A 248 -29.28 6.63 -16.86
CA LYS A 248 -30.62 6.33 -16.33
C LYS A 248 -30.88 4.82 -16.13
N SER A 249 -29.83 4.05 -15.85
CA SER A 249 -29.86 2.59 -15.81
C SER A 249 -28.97 2.04 -14.69
N ALA A 250 -29.59 1.40 -13.69
CA ALA A 250 -28.87 0.74 -12.59
C ALA A 250 -27.94 -0.37 -13.11
N ALA A 251 -28.36 -1.10 -14.15
CA ALA A 251 -27.53 -2.13 -14.78
C ALA A 251 -26.29 -1.54 -15.47
N SER A 252 -26.43 -0.42 -16.19
CA SER A 252 -25.29 0.24 -16.86
C SER A 252 -24.32 0.82 -15.83
N ALA A 253 -24.83 1.52 -14.82
CA ALA A 253 -24.03 2.05 -13.72
C ALA A 253 -23.30 0.95 -12.92
N THR A 254 -23.96 -0.21 -12.73
CA THR A 254 -23.36 -1.40 -12.11
C THR A 254 -22.21 -1.95 -12.95
N ILE A 255 -22.38 -2.13 -14.26
CA ILE A 255 -21.32 -2.62 -15.16
C ILE A 255 -20.11 -1.69 -15.13
N MET A 256 -20.32 -0.38 -15.22
CA MET A 256 -19.25 0.63 -15.14
C MET A 256 -18.51 0.58 -13.78
N SER A 257 -19.25 0.44 -12.69
CA SER A 257 -18.69 0.37 -11.33
C SER A 257 -18.00 -0.97 -11.01
N VAL A 258 -18.41 -2.07 -11.64
CA VAL A 258 -17.75 -3.38 -11.51
C VAL A 258 -16.33 -3.37 -12.10
N PHE A 259 -16.05 -2.56 -13.12
CA PHE A 259 -14.67 -2.34 -13.57
C PHE A 259 -13.82 -1.64 -12.50
N ILE A 260 -14.36 -0.67 -11.77
CA ILE A 260 -13.68 0.01 -10.66
C ILE A 260 -13.42 -0.99 -9.52
N LEU A 261 -14.43 -1.80 -9.16
CA LEU A 261 -14.29 -2.88 -8.17
C LEU A 261 -13.18 -3.88 -8.54
N LEU A 262 -13.10 -4.27 -9.81
CA LEU A 262 -12.08 -5.19 -10.30
C LEU A 262 -10.67 -4.62 -10.13
N MET A 263 -10.49 -3.32 -10.37
CA MET A 263 -9.22 -2.62 -10.10
C MET A 263 -8.90 -2.57 -8.60
N LEU A 264 -9.87 -2.24 -7.76
CA LEU A 264 -9.71 -2.19 -6.30
C LEU A 264 -9.32 -3.55 -5.72
N ILE A 265 -10.02 -4.62 -6.10
CA ILE A 265 -9.70 -5.99 -5.69
C ILE A 265 -8.27 -6.33 -6.09
N SER A 266 -7.86 -6.05 -7.34
CA SER A 266 -6.49 -6.30 -7.80
C SER A 266 -5.44 -5.51 -7.03
N SER A 267 -5.72 -4.23 -6.75
CA SER A 267 -4.81 -3.40 -5.95
C SER A 267 -4.65 -3.98 -4.54
N ASN A 268 -5.72 -4.48 -3.94
CA ASN A 268 -5.67 -5.15 -2.64
C ASN A 268 -4.80 -6.42 -2.68
N LEU A 269 -4.82 -7.21 -3.78
CA LEU A 269 -3.92 -8.36 -3.93
C LEU A 269 -2.45 -7.94 -3.81
N SER A 270 -2.06 -6.87 -4.51
CA SER A 270 -0.68 -6.37 -4.54
C SER A 270 -0.29 -5.58 -3.28
N ILE A 271 -1.26 -4.95 -2.61
CA ILE A 271 -1.09 -4.35 -1.28
C ILE A 271 -0.84 -5.42 -0.21
N VAL A 272 -1.66 -6.47 -0.13
CA VAL A 272 -1.46 -7.59 0.83
C VAL A 272 -0.13 -8.31 0.56
N ALA A 273 0.26 -8.45 -0.71
CA ALA A 273 1.60 -8.94 -1.08
C ALA A 273 2.73 -8.04 -0.55
N THR A 274 2.56 -6.72 -0.61
CA THR A 274 3.56 -5.74 -0.19
C THR A 274 3.65 -5.63 1.34
N ALA A 275 2.51 -5.50 2.02
CA ALA A 275 2.43 -5.35 3.47
C ALA A 275 2.98 -6.56 4.23
N SER A 276 2.66 -7.78 3.78
CA SER A 276 3.17 -9.01 4.38
C SER A 276 4.68 -9.20 4.16
N ARG A 277 5.21 -8.80 2.98
CA ARG A 277 6.65 -8.75 2.71
C ARG A 277 7.37 -7.70 3.56
N GLN A 278 6.77 -6.52 3.77
CA GLN A 278 7.36 -5.45 4.58
C GLN A 278 7.39 -5.81 6.07
N LEU A 279 6.30 -6.40 6.58
CA LEU A 279 6.20 -6.98 7.92
C LEU A 279 7.27 -8.07 8.14
N PHE A 280 7.45 -8.95 7.15
CA PHE A 280 8.51 -9.97 7.15
C PHE A 280 9.93 -9.37 7.12
N ALA A 281 10.19 -8.38 6.26
CA ALA A 281 11.52 -7.77 6.11
C ALA A 281 11.96 -7.05 7.39
N PHE A 282 11.08 -6.25 7.99
CA PHE A 282 11.38 -5.56 9.24
C PHE A 282 11.47 -6.54 10.44
N ALA A 283 10.73 -7.66 10.41
CA ALA A 283 10.91 -8.73 11.38
C ALA A 283 12.28 -9.43 11.25
N ARG A 284 12.71 -9.74 10.02
CA ARG A 284 14.01 -10.38 9.72
C ARG A 284 15.18 -9.56 10.27
N ASP A 285 15.07 -8.23 10.22
CA ASP A 285 16.11 -7.30 10.67
C ASP A 285 16.05 -7.03 12.20
N GLU A 286 15.27 -7.82 12.95
CA GLU A 286 14.98 -7.66 14.39
C GLU A 286 14.32 -6.32 14.76
N GLY A 287 13.51 -5.77 13.85
CA GLY A 287 12.73 -4.55 14.05
C GLY A 287 11.55 -4.71 15.03
N LEU A 288 10.99 -5.92 15.12
CA LEU A 288 9.69 -6.21 15.73
C LEU A 288 9.76 -7.17 16.92
N PRO A 289 8.82 -7.09 17.89
CA PRO A 289 8.61 -8.17 18.86
C PRO A 289 8.23 -9.46 18.13
N PHE A 290 8.67 -10.60 18.66
CA PHE A 290 8.49 -11.93 18.03
C PHE A 290 9.06 -12.02 16.60
N SER A 291 10.11 -11.23 16.29
CA SER A 291 10.88 -11.21 15.04
C SER A 291 11.08 -12.61 14.42
N THR A 292 11.53 -13.58 15.21
CA THR A 292 11.81 -14.97 14.79
C THR A 292 10.58 -15.75 14.32
N TRP A 293 9.37 -15.38 14.75
CA TRP A 293 8.12 -15.97 14.30
C TRP A 293 7.62 -15.32 13.00
N PHE A 294 7.66 -13.98 12.92
CA PHE A 294 7.30 -13.24 11.71
C PHE A 294 8.26 -13.48 10.54
N ALA A 295 9.56 -13.63 10.81
CA ALA A 295 10.60 -13.94 9.83
C ALA A 295 10.60 -15.41 9.37
N ARG A 296 9.58 -16.21 9.71
CA ARG A 296 9.51 -17.63 9.31
C ARG A 296 8.89 -17.79 7.92
N VAL A 297 9.70 -18.28 6.98
CA VAL A 297 9.29 -18.56 5.60
C VAL A 297 8.76 -20.00 5.48
N SER A 298 7.74 -20.20 4.64
CA SER A 298 7.16 -21.51 4.30
C SER A 298 7.92 -22.21 3.17
N ARG A 299 7.61 -23.49 2.91
CA ARG A 299 8.20 -24.29 1.80
C ARG A 299 8.04 -23.62 0.42
N ASN A 300 7.04 -22.76 0.25
CA ASN A 300 6.74 -22.06 -1.01
C ASN A 300 7.45 -20.69 -1.11
N ALA A 301 8.47 -20.43 -0.28
CA ALA A 301 9.14 -19.13 -0.14
C ALA A 301 8.26 -17.94 0.31
N LEU A 302 7.04 -18.22 0.81
CA LEU A 302 6.11 -17.20 1.30
C LEU A 302 6.17 -17.03 2.83
N PRO A 303 6.17 -15.79 3.37
CA PRO A 303 6.16 -15.52 4.81
C PRO A 303 4.75 -15.68 5.40
N MET A 304 4.30 -16.93 5.52
CA MET A 304 2.90 -17.25 5.85
C MET A 304 2.40 -16.61 7.15
N ASN A 305 3.25 -16.54 8.19
CA ASN A 305 2.91 -15.91 9.45
C ASN A 305 2.61 -14.40 9.31
N ALA A 306 3.36 -13.71 8.44
CA ALA A 306 3.11 -12.29 8.15
C ALA A 306 1.80 -12.10 7.35
N ILE A 307 1.54 -12.95 6.35
CA ILE A 307 0.29 -12.93 5.57
C ILE A 307 -0.94 -13.13 6.48
N ILE A 308 -0.88 -14.10 7.40
CA ILE A 308 -1.97 -14.39 8.36
C ILE A 308 -2.17 -13.23 9.35
N VAL A 309 -1.11 -12.55 9.80
CA VAL A 309 -1.28 -11.36 10.65
C VAL A 309 -1.83 -10.17 9.87
N THR A 310 -1.40 -9.93 8.63
CA THR A 310 -2.00 -8.90 7.77
C THR A 310 -3.51 -9.14 7.56
N PHE A 311 -3.95 -10.40 7.41
CA PHE A 311 -5.37 -10.75 7.42
C PHE A 311 -6.06 -10.36 8.73
N ILE A 312 -5.54 -10.86 9.87
CA ILE A 312 -6.15 -10.66 11.18
C ILE A 312 -6.21 -9.18 11.55
N THR A 313 -5.16 -8.40 11.27
CA THR A 313 -5.16 -6.95 11.48
C THR A 313 -6.19 -6.25 10.59
N SER A 314 -6.30 -6.63 9.31
CA SER A 314 -7.31 -6.04 8.41
C SER A 314 -8.74 -6.34 8.87
N ALA A 315 -9.00 -7.59 9.29
CA ALA A 315 -10.30 -8.00 9.84
C ALA A 315 -10.62 -7.26 11.16
N LEU A 316 -9.68 -7.22 12.11
CA LEU A 316 -9.88 -6.52 13.39
C LEU A 316 -10.07 -5.01 13.23
N LEU A 317 -9.38 -4.37 12.28
CA LEU A 317 -9.62 -2.97 11.95
C LEU A 317 -10.99 -2.77 11.31
N SER A 318 -11.44 -3.66 10.42
CA SER A 318 -12.77 -3.54 9.80
C SER A 318 -13.93 -3.59 10.80
N LEU A 319 -13.78 -4.30 11.94
CA LEU A 319 -14.78 -4.31 13.03
C LEU A 319 -15.05 -2.92 13.61
N ILE A 320 -14.12 -1.97 13.48
CA ILE A 320 -14.29 -0.58 13.97
C ILE A 320 -15.46 0.10 13.24
N ASN A 321 -15.73 -0.26 11.97
CA ASN A 321 -16.84 0.27 11.18
C ASN A 321 -18.23 -0.04 11.77
N ILE A 322 -18.35 -1.05 12.65
CA ILE A 322 -19.59 -1.34 13.38
C ILE A 322 -19.92 -0.23 14.39
N GLY A 323 -18.90 0.46 14.94
CA GLY A 323 -19.06 1.56 15.89
C GLY A 323 -18.85 2.96 15.29
N SER A 324 -17.91 3.12 14.34
CA SER A 324 -17.64 4.39 13.65
C SER A 324 -16.82 4.19 12.38
N ALA A 325 -17.38 4.59 11.24
CA ALA A 325 -16.64 4.68 9.98
C ALA A 325 -15.50 5.73 10.07
N THR A 326 -15.75 6.89 10.71
CA THR A 326 -14.74 7.94 10.94
C THR A 326 -13.50 7.42 11.66
N ALA A 327 -13.69 6.58 12.69
CA ALA A 327 -12.58 5.99 13.44
C ALA A 327 -11.76 5.03 12.56
N LEU A 328 -12.39 4.26 11.67
CA LEU A 328 -11.68 3.43 10.70
C LEU A 328 -10.94 4.29 9.66
N ASN A 329 -11.60 5.28 9.05
CA ASN A 329 -11.01 6.19 8.06
C ASN A 329 -9.81 6.98 8.62
N SER A 330 -9.84 7.30 9.91
CA SER A 330 -8.71 7.92 10.60
C SER A 330 -7.50 6.98 10.75
N ILE A 331 -7.74 5.67 10.86
CA ILE A 331 -6.68 4.64 10.95
C ILE A 331 -6.16 4.27 9.56
N THR A 332 -7.01 4.22 8.53
CA THR A 332 -6.56 3.97 7.15
C THR A 332 -5.64 5.11 6.67
N SER A 333 -5.97 6.36 7.01
CA SER A 333 -5.17 7.56 6.72
C SER A 333 -3.73 7.55 7.28
N LEU A 334 -3.42 6.64 8.21
CA LEU A 334 -2.04 6.37 8.66
C LEU A 334 -1.14 5.91 7.50
N SER A 335 -1.68 5.20 6.51
CA SER A 335 -0.92 4.68 5.35
C SER A 335 -0.30 5.82 4.53
N THR A 336 -1.12 6.81 4.15
CA THR A 336 -0.74 8.06 3.48
C THR A 336 0.37 8.76 4.24
N ASN A 337 0.21 8.97 5.55
CA ASN A 337 1.16 9.77 6.32
C ASN A 337 2.46 9.00 6.64
N ALA A 338 2.41 7.67 6.76
CA ALA A 338 3.60 6.83 6.80
C ALA A 338 4.38 6.86 5.47
N LEU A 339 3.69 6.81 4.33
CA LEU A 339 4.32 6.93 3.00
C LEU A 339 4.94 8.32 2.79
N LEU A 340 4.21 9.40 3.06
CA LEU A 340 4.73 10.77 2.98
C LEU A 340 5.97 10.97 3.87
N SER A 341 5.89 10.59 5.15
CA SER A 341 7.00 10.74 6.11
C SER A 341 8.25 9.94 5.73
N SER A 342 8.08 8.74 5.16
CA SER A 342 9.20 7.89 4.75
C SER A 342 9.81 8.33 3.41
N TYR A 343 9.03 8.92 2.49
CA TYR A 343 9.58 9.64 1.34
C TYR A 343 10.36 10.89 1.76
N ILE A 344 9.82 11.73 2.67
CA ILE A 344 10.53 12.89 3.23
C ILE A 344 11.86 12.45 3.87
N CYS A 345 11.85 11.39 4.68
CA CYS A 345 13.05 10.89 5.35
C CYS A 345 14.08 10.33 4.35
N SER A 346 13.64 9.53 3.36
CA SER A 346 14.52 8.93 2.35
C SER A 346 15.16 9.98 1.44
N ILE A 347 14.36 10.90 0.90
CA ILE A 347 14.85 11.98 0.03
C ILE A 347 15.70 12.97 0.83
N GLY A 348 15.34 13.26 2.10
CA GLY A 348 16.16 14.04 3.02
C GLY A 348 17.55 13.43 3.27
N CYS A 349 17.64 12.10 3.42
CA CYS A 349 18.93 11.40 3.51
C CYS A 349 19.74 11.50 2.20
N MET A 350 19.07 11.44 1.04
CA MET A 350 19.70 11.67 -0.27
C MET A 350 20.18 13.12 -0.46
N ILE A 351 19.44 14.13 0.01
CA ILE A 351 19.90 15.54 0.05
C ILE A 351 21.15 15.64 0.93
N TRP A 352 21.13 15.04 2.12
CA TRP A 352 22.28 15.05 3.03
C TRP A 352 23.53 14.41 2.40
N ARG A 353 23.42 13.24 1.73
CA ARG A 353 24.56 12.66 0.99
C ARG A 353 25.08 13.58 -0.12
N ARG A 354 24.17 14.15 -0.93
CA ARG A 354 24.54 15.07 -2.03
C ARG A 354 25.24 16.34 -1.52
N TRP A 355 24.79 16.91 -0.40
CA TRP A 355 25.42 18.08 0.22
C TRP A 355 26.79 17.73 0.82
N THR A 356 26.90 16.62 1.54
CA THR A 356 28.16 16.21 2.21
C THR A 356 29.20 15.58 1.27
N GLY A 357 28.91 15.44 -0.02
CA GLY A 357 29.79 14.76 -0.98
C GLY A 357 29.94 13.25 -0.70
N ALA A 358 29.07 12.66 0.12
CA ALA A 358 29.11 11.25 0.43
C ALA A 358 28.74 10.42 -0.82
N PRO A 359 29.46 9.32 -1.11
CA PRO A 359 29.23 8.53 -2.33
C PRO A 359 27.80 7.99 -2.36
N LEU A 360 27.12 8.17 -3.50
CA LEU A 360 25.86 7.51 -3.79
C LEU A 360 26.11 6.07 -4.27
N LEU A 361 25.06 5.25 -4.27
CA LEU A 361 25.11 3.93 -4.89
C LEU A 361 25.28 4.05 -6.42
N PRO A 362 25.87 3.02 -7.08
CA PRO A 362 25.86 2.93 -8.53
C PRO A 362 24.44 3.03 -9.09
N SER A 363 24.27 3.79 -10.17
CA SER A 363 22.97 4.03 -10.80
C SER A 363 23.10 4.00 -12.32
N HIS A 364 22.17 3.32 -12.99
CA HIS A 364 22.10 3.27 -14.46
C HIS A 364 21.60 4.59 -15.06
N PHE A 365 20.94 5.42 -14.26
CA PHE A 365 20.41 6.73 -14.64
C PHE A 365 20.73 7.75 -13.55
N SER A 366 21.25 8.92 -13.95
CA SER A 366 21.61 10.00 -13.02
C SER A 366 21.23 11.35 -13.62
N LEU A 367 20.45 12.12 -12.86
CA LEU A 367 20.06 13.49 -13.19
C LEU A 367 21.18 14.53 -12.94
N GLY A 368 22.40 14.08 -12.62
CA GLY A 368 23.56 14.95 -12.39
C GLY A 368 23.30 16.02 -11.33
N CYS A 369 23.52 17.28 -11.72
CA CYS A 369 23.28 18.47 -10.90
C CYS A 369 21.80 18.70 -10.54
N TRP A 370 20.87 18.43 -11.48
CA TRP A 370 19.42 18.58 -11.26
C TRP A 370 18.91 17.68 -10.13
N GLY A 371 19.58 16.56 -9.88
CA GLY A 371 19.21 15.62 -8.80
C GLY A 371 19.30 16.19 -7.38
N LEU A 372 19.97 17.34 -7.14
CA LEU A 372 19.87 18.03 -5.84
C LEU A 372 18.66 18.97 -5.80
N ALA A 373 18.45 19.78 -6.84
CA ALA A 373 17.33 20.71 -6.93
C ALA A 373 15.98 19.98 -6.89
N LEU A 374 15.82 18.93 -7.68
CA LEU A 374 14.61 18.11 -7.72
C LEU A 374 14.32 17.46 -6.35
N ASN A 375 15.34 16.90 -5.69
CA ASN A 375 15.18 16.34 -4.35
C ASN A 375 14.68 17.39 -3.33
N ILE A 376 15.22 18.62 -3.37
CA ILE A 376 14.81 19.71 -2.48
C ILE A 376 13.36 20.13 -2.77
N SER A 377 13.00 20.32 -4.04
CA SER A 377 11.62 20.64 -4.45
C SER A 377 10.63 19.55 -4.06
N SER A 378 10.99 18.27 -4.22
CA SER A 378 10.16 17.14 -3.77
C SER A 378 9.97 17.14 -2.26
N VAL A 379 11.02 17.38 -1.47
CA VAL A 379 10.89 17.44 0.01
C VAL A 379 10.07 18.64 0.46
N ALA A 380 10.21 19.81 -0.20
CA ALA A 380 9.38 20.98 0.10
C ALA A 380 7.89 20.70 -0.15
N PHE A 381 7.55 20.12 -1.32
CA PHE A 381 6.17 19.72 -1.64
C PHE A 381 5.65 18.63 -0.69
N LEU A 382 6.46 17.61 -0.37
CA LEU A 382 6.05 16.53 0.52
C LEU A 382 5.85 17.00 1.98
N ILE A 383 6.66 17.94 2.48
CA ILE A 383 6.46 18.56 3.80
C ILE A 383 5.15 19.35 3.83
N PHE A 384 4.88 20.12 2.78
CA PHE A 384 3.62 20.84 2.63
C PHE A 384 2.41 19.87 2.62
N ALA A 385 2.47 18.85 1.76
CA ALA A 385 1.48 17.76 1.69
C ALA A 385 1.23 17.08 3.06
N PHE A 386 2.32 16.75 3.76
CA PHE A 386 2.26 16.08 5.07
C PHE A 386 1.67 16.95 6.18
N ILE A 387 1.78 18.28 6.10
CA ILE A 387 1.11 19.19 7.04
C ILE A 387 -0.40 19.19 6.78
N PHE A 388 -0.82 19.35 5.53
CA PHE A 388 -2.24 19.45 5.18
C PHE A 388 -2.99 18.10 5.24
N SER A 389 -2.31 16.95 5.14
CA SER A 389 -2.95 15.64 5.34
C SER A 389 -3.39 15.34 6.79
N PHE A 390 -3.08 16.23 7.73
CA PHE A 390 -3.63 16.23 9.10
C PHE A 390 -4.78 17.24 9.31
N PHE A 391 -5.11 18.08 8.33
CA PHE A 391 -6.21 19.03 8.46
C PHE A 391 -7.57 18.32 8.31
N PRO A 392 -8.62 18.81 8.99
CA PRO A 392 -10.01 18.45 8.68
C PRO A 392 -10.45 19.04 7.34
N MET A 393 -11.58 18.57 6.81
CA MET A 393 -12.18 19.14 5.59
C MET A 393 -12.93 20.47 5.84
N SER A 394 -13.24 20.81 7.09
CA SER A 394 -13.99 22.02 7.49
C SER A 394 -13.30 22.74 8.67
N PRO A 395 -13.52 24.06 8.88
CA PRO A 395 -12.78 24.85 9.89
C PRO A 395 -13.17 24.53 11.35
N THR A 396 -14.38 24.02 11.58
CA THR A 396 -14.91 23.69 12.90
C THR A 396 -15.52 22.28 12.90
N PRO A 397 -14.69 21.24 12.79
CA PRO A 397 -15.18 19.86 12.75
C PRO A 397 -15.67 19.43 14.14
N ASP A 398 -16.79 18.70 14.18
CA ASP A 398 -17.14 17.89 15.36
C ASP A 398 -16.37 16.56 15.36
N ALA A 399 -16.53 15.77 16.43
CA ALA A 399 -15.78 14.53 16.61
C ALA A 399 -16.05 13.45 15.54
N THR A 400 -17.14 13.54 14.79
CA THR A 400 -17.57 12.60 13.73
C THR A 400 -17.02 12.96 12.35
N VAL A 401 -16.58 14.21 12.13
CA VAL A 401 -15.97 14.68 10.86
C VAL A 401 -14.50 15.14 11.04
N MET A 402 -13.98 15.14 12.26
CA MET A 402 -12.59 15.47 12.55
C MET A 402 -11.60 14.44 11.98
N ASN A 403 -10.50 14.92 11.39
CA ASN A 403 -9.39 14.11 10.93
C ASN A 403 -8.50 13.67 12.12
N TRP A 404 -8.79 12.49 12.70
CA TRP A 404 -8.04 11.96 13.85
C TRP A 404 -6.67 11.33 13.48
N ASN A 405 -6.23 11.39 12.22
CA ASN A 405 -4.95 10.84 11.75
C ASN A 405 -3.76 11.38 12.57
N ILE A 406 -3.80 12.66 12.98
CA ILE A 406 -2.72 13.27 13.80
C ILE A 406 -2.53 12.57 15.14
N LEU A 407 -3.62 12.11 15.78
CA LEU A 407 -3.56 11.35 17.02
C LEU A 407 -2.96 9.96 16.79
N ILE A 408 -3.42 9.26 15.75
CA ILE A 408 -3.01 7.88 15.46
C ILE A 408 -1.55 7.83 15.00
N TYR A 409 -1.16 8.70 14.07
CA TYR A 409 0.23 8.88 13.64
C TYR A 409 1.13 9.29 14.83
N GLY A 410 0.67 10.21 15.68
CA GLY A 410 1.37 10.61 16.90
C GLY A 410 1.62 9.45 17.86
N VAL A 411 0.60 8.62 18.12
CA VAL A 411 0.71 7.40 18.94
C VAL A 411 1.73 6.42 18.33
N VAL A 412 1.71 6.19 17.02
CA VAL A 412 2.67 5.30 16.35
C VAL A 412 4.11 5.83 16.42
N VAL A 413 4.32 7.14 16.24
CA VAL A 413 5.63 7.77 16.39
C VAL A 413 6.14 7.63 17.84
N VAL A 414 5.33 8.00 18.83
CA VAL A 414 5.69 7.88 20.26
C VAL A 414 5.98 6.44 20.64
N PHE A 415 5.17 5.48 20.18
CA PHE A 415 5.39 4.05 20.39
C PHE A 415 6.72 3.58 19.78
N SER A 416 6.99 3.90 18.51
CA SER A 416 8.22 3.46 17.83
C SER A 416 9.50 4.05 18.46
N ILE A 417 9.46 5.31 18.91
CA ILE A 417 10.54 5.96 19.65
C ILE A 417 10.74 5.30 21.01
N THR A 418 9.65 5.07 21.76
CA THR A 418 9.71 4.43 23.08
C THR A 418 10.28 3.02 22.98
N TYR A 419 9.77 2.21 22.05
CA TYR A 419 10.21 0.85 21.83
C TYR A 419 11.66 0.77 21.29
N TYR A 420 12.11 1.78 20.53
CA TYR A 420 13.52 1.94 20.19
C TYR A 420 14.39 2.12 21.44
N PHE A 421 14.06 3.06 22.33
CA PHE A 421 14.89 3.32 23.52
C PHE A 421 14.83 2.20 24.57
N LEU A 422 13.74 1.45 24.63
CA LEU A 422 13.62 0.27 25.51
C LEU A 422 14.34 -0.96 24.96
N GLN A 423 14.13 -1.32 23.69
CA GLN A 423 14.60 -2.59 23.12
C GLN A 423 15.38 -2.43 21.80
N GLY A 424 14.86 -1.65 20.83
CA GLY A 424 15.47 -1.53 19.49
C GLY A 424 16.93 -1.07 19.51
N ARG A 425 17.32 -0.16 20.40
CA ARG A 425 18.68 0.34 20.55
C ARG A 425 19.72 -0.74 20.89
N PHE A 426 19.29 -1.86 21.45
CA PHE A 426 20.15 -3.01 21.74
C PHE A 426 20.20 -3.98 20.55
N PHE A 427 19.05 -4.52 20.12
CA PHE A 427 19.01 -5.67 19.22
C PHE A 427 18.98 -5.33 17.72
N TYR A 428 18.16 -4.37 17.30
CA TYR A 428 17.99 -4.03 15.87
C TYR A 428 19.32 -3.67 15.18
N VAL A 429 19.53 -4.13 13.95
CA VAL A 429 20.70 -3.76 13.14
C VAL A 429 20.20 -3.21 11.82
N GLY A 430 20.63 -2.00 11.46
CA GLY A 430 20.21 -1.37 10.21
C GLY A 430 20.66 -2.25 9.02
N PRO A 431 19.75 -2.66 8.10
CA PRO A 431 19.99 -3.77 7.17
C PRO A 431 21.29 -3.70 6.34
N VAL A 432 21.75 -2.49 6.03
CA VAL A 432 23.01 -2.23 5.30
C VAL A 432 24.25 -2.74 6.04
N GLN A 433 24.22 -2.83 7.37
CA GLN A 433 25.34 -3.35 8.16
C GLN A 433 25.55 -4.87 7.97
N TYR A 434 24.55 -5.62 7.49
CA TYR A 434 24.73 -7.02 7.08
C TYR A 434 25.39 -7.14 5.70
N VAL A 435 25.10 -6.21 4.78
CA VAL A 435 25.70 -6.17 3.43
C VAL A 435 27.19 -5.77 3.47
N ARG A 436 27.62 -5.08 4.53
CA ARG A 436 28.99 -4.61 4.74
C ARG A 436 29.65 -5.16 6.00
N LYS A 437 29.44 -6.45 6.29
CA LYS A 437 30.41 -7.22 7.08
C LYS A 437 31.66 -7.49 6.23
N LEU A 438 32.59 -6.54 6.28
CA LEU A 438 34.00 -6.82 6.08
C LEU A 438 34.55 -7.24 7.46
N ASP A 439 35.04 -8.46 7.55
CA ASP A 439 35.97 -8.88 8.61
C ASP A 439 37.39 -8.34 8.30
#